data_AF-A0A850BTZ1-F1
#
_entry.id   AF-A0A850BTZ1-F1
#
_cell.length_a   1.000
_cell.length_b   1.000
_cell.length_c   1.000
_cell.angle_alpha   90.00
_cell.angle_beta   90.00
_cell.angle_gamma   90.00
#
_symmetry.space_group_name_H-M   'P 1'
#
loop_
_entity.id
_entity.type
_entity.pdbx_description
1 polymer ?
#
loop_
_entity_poly.entity_id
_entity_poly.type
_entity_poly.pdbx_seq_one_letter_code
_entity_poly.pdbx_strand_id
1 'polypeptide(L)'
;MPEVLSKVRSLRAAAPGCYYVEPSPFEFLWIAANELPLCDELVPFLIARTGRPLVELARWVVSHRPPAWVLRMIEIVPMPLTVREEIERIIDSVPRDHPEVRERGRWLVGKMLEHYPEVGERLIEQGIEKGIEKGIEKGIEKGIEKGIEKGIEKGIEKGSRKASRKASRKASSRASRKASCRSFTNMNAASAAP
;
A
#
# COMPACT_ATOMS: atom_id res chain seq x y z
N MET A 1 -9.40 -8.65 43.12
CA MET A 1 -9.80 -10.07 43.25
C MET A 1 -11.32 -10.18 43.11
N PRO A 2 -11.87 -11.20 42.43
CA PRO A 2 -13.33 -11.39 42.31
C PRO A 2 -14.03 -11.44 43.67
N GLU A 3 -15.23 -10.87 43.78
CA GLU A 3 -16.00 -10.79 45.03
C GLU A 3 -16.28 -12.15 45.69
N VAL A 4 -16.42 -13.20 44.88
CA VAL A 4 -16.64 -14.56 45.38
C VAL A 4 -15.44 -15.05 46.18
N LEU A 5 -14.23 -14.70 45.74
CA LEU A 5 -12.99 -15.09 46.41
C LEU A 5 -12.69 -14.22 47.63
N SER A 6 -13.08 -12.93 47.63
CA SER A 6 -12.86 -12.03 48.78
C SER A 6 -13.66 -12.38 50.03
N LYS A 7 -14.71 -13.19 49.91
CA LYS A 7 -15.48 -13.70 51.05
C LYS A 7 -14.74 -14.79 51.83
N VAL A 8 -13.82 -15.50 51.19
CA VAL A 8 -13.15 -16.69 51.73
C VAL A 8 -11.63 -16.58 51.74
N ARG A 9 -11.08 -15.55 51.08
CA ARG A 9 -9.65 -15.23 51.03
C ARG A 9 -9.41 -13.76 51.34
N SER A 10 -8.32 -13.48 52.03
CA SER A 10 -7.73 -12.16 52.24
C SER A 10 -6.47 -11.99 51.38
N LEU A 11 -6.12 -10.74 51.14
CA LEU A 11 -4.89 -10.36 50.42
C LEU A 11 -3.93 -9.68 51.40
N ARG A 12 -2.71 -10.20 51.49
CA ARG A 12 -1.58 -9.56 52.18
C ARG A 12 -0.64 -8.96 51.15
N ALA A 13 -0.43 -7.65 51.21
CA ALA A 13 0.44 -6.95 50.26
C ALA A 13 1.90 -7.42 50.39
N ALA A 14 2.52 -7.74 49.24
CA ALA A 14 3.95 -8.06 49.14
C ALA A 14 4.71 -6.94 48.44
N ALA A 15 4.12 -6.36 47.38
CA ALA A 15 4.63 -5.22 46.61
C ALA A 15 3.46 -4.56 45.86
N PRO A 16 3.63 -3.39 45.22
CA PRO A 16 2.57 -2.79 44.40
C PRO A 16 2.04 -3.76 43.35
N GLY A 17 0.75 -4.08 43.42
CA GLY A 17 0.10 -5.05 42.54
C GLY A 17 0.42 -6.53 42.81
N CYS A 18 1.18 -6.86 43.85
CA CYS A 18 1.53 -8.23 44.21
C CYS A 18 1.03 -8.58 45.62
N TYR A 19 0.20 -9.61 45.72
CA TYR A 19 -0.49 -9.96 46.96
C TYR A 19 -0.41 -11.45 47.27
N TYR A 20 -0.04 -11.81 48.49
CA TYR A 20 -0.22 -13.18 48.98
C TYR A 20 -1.70 -13.40 49.31
N VAL A 21 -2.23 -14.55 48.88
CA VAL A 21 -3.62 -14.93 49.11
C VAL A 21 -3.69 -15.90 50.29
N GLU A 22 -4.41 -15.50 51.33
CA GLU A 22 -4.52 -16.26 52.58
C GLU A 22 -6.01 -16.47 52.94
N PRO A 23 -6.39 -17.51 53.70
CA PRO A 23 -5.60 -18.70 54.01
C PRO A 23 -5.41 -19.56 52.75
N SER A 24 -4.26 -20.20 52.58
CA SER A 24 -3.96 -21.10 51.48
C SER A 24 -3.02 -22.22 51.96
N PRO A 25 -3.18 -23.48 51.52
CA PRO A 25 -2.28 -24.58 51.91
C PRO A 25 -0.88 -24.48 51.30
N PHE A 26 -0.66 -23.56 50.37
CA PHE A 26 0.63 -23.22 49.76
C PHE A 26 0.69 -21.72 49.52
N GLU A 27 1.90 -21.17 49.40
CA GLU A 27 2.08 -19.76 49.03
C GLU A 27 1.52 -19.50 47.64
N PHE A 28 0.50 -18.66 47.57
CA PHE A 28 -0.18 -18.28 46.33
C PHE A 28 -0.09 -16.77 46.14
N LEU A 29 0.60 -16.35 45.07
CA LEU A 29 0.77 -14.94 44.72
C LEU A 29 -0.26 -14.52 43.66
N TRP A 30 -1.01 -13.48 43.97
CA TRP A 30 -1.92 -12.78 43.07
C TRP A 30 -1.24 -11.54 42.50
N ILE A 31 -1.15 -11.47 41.17
CA ILE A 31 -0.60 -10.31 40.44
C ILE A 31 -1.75 -9.52 39.81
N ALA A 32 -1.94 -8.30 40.27
CA ALA A 32 -2.92 -7.36 39.75
C ALA A 32 -2.26 -6.41 38.73
N ALA A 33 -2.38 -6.71 37.44
CA ALA A 33 -1.78 -5.92 36.35
C ALA A 33 -2.13 -4.42 36.39
N ASN A 34 -3.36 -4.09 36.83
CA ASN A 34 -3.84 -2.71 36.99
C ASN A 34 -3.12 -1.91 38.08
N GLU A 35 -2.42 -2.58 38.99
CA GLU A 35 -1.77 -1.97 40.16
C GLU A 35 -0.24 -2.11 40.11
N LEU A 36 0.30 -2.84 39.13
CA LEU A 36 1.73 -2.90 38.87
C LEU A 36 2.27 -1.53 38.46
N PRO A 37 3.52 -1.18 38.79
CA PRO A 37 4.12 0.08 38.35
C PRO A 37 4.35 0.11 36.83
N LEU A 38 4.36 1.31 36.25
CA LEU A 38 4.77 1.52 34.87
C LEU A 38 6.30 1.50 34.78
N CYS A 39 6.86 0.39 34.29
CA CYS A 39 8.27 0.28 33.96
C CYS A 39 8.48 -0.69 32.79
N ASP A 40 9.66 -0.63 32.20
CA ASP A 40 9.97 -1.32 30.96
C ASP A 40 9.91 -2.83 31.07
N GLU A 41 10.36 -3.36 32.20
CA GLU A 41 10.44 -4.78 32.51
C GLU A 41 9.06 -5.42 32.67
N LEU A 42 8.07 -4.62 33.09
CA LEU A 42 6.72 -5.12 33.37
C LEU A 42 5.77 -5.02 32.19
N VAL A 43 6.16 -4.40 31.07
CA VAL A 43 5.31 -4.25 29.87
C VAL A 43 4.59 -5.53 29.46
N PRO A 44 5.22 -6.73 29.45
CA PRO A 44 4.52 -7.99 29.13
C PRO A 44 3.37 -8.35 30.07
N PHE A 45 3.35 -7.85 31.29
CA PHE A 45 2.26 -8.02 32.26
C PHE A 45 1.24 -6.87 32.16
N LEU A 46 1.73 -5.65 31.89
CA LEU A 46 0.89 -4.46 31.83
C LEU A 46 -0.07 -4.48 30.63
N ILE A 47 0.23 -5.21 29.55
CA ILE A 47 -0.70 -5.39 28.43
C ILE A 47 -2.03 -6.03 28.83
N ALA A 48 -2.09 -6.74 29.97
CA ALA A 48 -3.32 -7.33 30.52
C ALA A 48 -4.19 -6.31 31.28
N ARG A 49 -3.77 -5.04 31.35
CA ARG A 49 -4.55 -3.98 32.01
C ARG A 49 -5.87 -3.74 31.32
N THR A 50 -6.82 -3.20 32.09
CA THR A 50 -8.16 -2.87 31.61
C THR A 50 -8.58 -1.48 32.10
N GLY A 51 -9.51 -0.84 31.39
CA GLY A 51 -10.06 0.46 31.79
C GLY A 51 -9.01 1.58 31.81
N ARG A 52 -9.03 2.43 32.85
CA ARG A 52 -8.14 3.60 32.97
C ARG A 52 -6.65 3.23 33.00
N PRO A 53 -6.19 2.23 33.78
CA PRO A 53 -4.78 1.80 33.77
C PRO A 53 -4.24 1.40 32.38
N LEU A 54 -5.09 0.85 31.51
CA LEU A 54 -4.70 0.53 30.13
C LEU A 54 -4.48 1.79 29.31
N VAL A 55 -5.34 2.80 29.46
CA VAL A 55 -5.18 4.08 28.76
C VAL A 55 -3.91 4.79 29.23
N GLU A 56 -3.61 4.74 30.54
CA GLU A 56 -2.35 5.26 31.09
C GLU A 56 -1.12 4.55 30.53
N LEU A 57 -1.15 3.21 30.46
CA LEU A 57 -0.10 2.43 29.79
C LEU A 57 0.05 2.88 28.34
N ALA A 58 -1.07 2.99 27.61
CA ALA A 58 -1.07 3.30 26.19
C ALA A 58 -0.43 4.66 25.90
N ARG A 59 -0.66 5.68 26.75
CA ARG A 59 0.02 6.98 26.67
C ARG A 59 1.49 6.89 27.05
N TRP A 60 1.80 6.12 28.09
CA TRP A 60 3.17 5.97 28.58
C TRP A 60 4.08 5.29 27.55
N VAL A 61 3.62 4.22 26.89
CA VAL A 61 4.45 3.47 25.92
C VAL A 61 4.84 4.28 24.68
N VAL A 62 4.10 5.34 24.32
CA VAL A 62 4.43 6.18 23.16
C VAL A 62 5.82 6.79 23.27
N SER A 63 6.23 7.16 24.49
CA SER A 63 7.56 7.75 24.75
C SER A 63 8.63 6.73 25.14
N HIS A 64 8.26 5.47 25.38
CA HIS A 64 9.15 4.44 25.92
C HIS A 64 9.36 3.26 24.95
N ARG A 65 8.59 3.16 23.87
CA ARG A 65 8.67 2.07 22.89
C ARG A 65 8.69 2.60 21.45
N PRO A 66 9.33 1.87 20.52
CA PRO A 66 9.30 2.25 19.11
C PRO A 66 7.86 2.32 18.57
N PRO A 67 7.53 3.26 17.67
CA PRO A 67 6.19 3.40 17.11
C PRO A 67 5.60 2.11 16.54
N ALA A 68 6.41 1.31 15.84
CA ALA A 68 5.98 0.03 15.28
C ALA A 68 5.54 -0.98 16.35
N TRP A 69 6.12 -0.92 17.56
CA TRP A 69 5.69 -1.76 18.68
C TRP A 69 4.36 -1.26 19.25
N VAL A 70 4.22 0.06 19.41
CA VAL A 70 3.01 0.69 19.96
C VAL A 70 1.79 0.44 19.07
N LEU A 71 1.95 0.55 17.75
CA LEU A 71 0.87 0.25 16.80
C LEU A 71 0.39 -1.20 16.92
N ARG A 72 1.31 -2.17 16.97
CA ARG A 72 0.95 -3.59 17.17
C ARG A 72 0.22 -3.83 18.50
N MET A 73 0.63 -3.15 19.57
CA MET A 73 -0.07 -3.27 20.85
C MET A 73 -1.52 -2.78 20.74
N ILE A 74 -1.75 -1.65 20.08
CA ILE A 74 -3.10 -1.06 19.93
C ILE A 74 -4.01 -1.89 19.01
N GLU A 75 -3.44 -2.60 18.03
CA GLU A 75 -4.17 -3.54 17.18
C GLU A 75 -4.72 -4.73 17.98
N ILE A 76 -3.94 -5.24 18.93
CA ILE A 76 -4.24 -6.47 19.68
C ILE A 76 -5.11 -6.16 20.91
N VAL A 77 -4.87 -5.03 21.58
CA VAL A 77 -5.53 -4.72 22.86
C VAL A 77 -6.82 -3.92 22.62
N PRO A 78 -7.99 -4.40 23.11
CA PRO A 78 -9.25 -3.70 22.94
C PRO A 78 -9.29 -2.41 23.77
N MET A 79 -9.36 -1.27 23.09
CA MET A 79 -9.44 0.05 23.72
C MET A 79 -10.36 1.00 22.93
N PRO A 80 -10.85 2.10 23.54
CA PRO A 80 -11.71 3.06 22.86
C PRO A 80 -11.04 3.68 21.64
N LEU A 81 -11.81 3.90 20.56
CA LEU A 81 -11.31 4.51 19.31
C LEU A 81 -10.67 5.88 19.55
N THR A 82 -11.20 6.67 20.48
CA THR A 82 -10.67 7.99 20.83
C THR A 82 -9.23 7.93 21.35
N VAL A 83 -8.88 6.90 22.12
CA VAL A 83 -7.52 6.69 22.63
C VAL A 83 -6.59 6.22 21.51
N ARG A 84 -7.09 5.36 20.61
CA ARG A 84 -6.36 4.93 19.42
C ARG A 84 -5.98 6.13 18.54
N GLU A 85 -6.96 6.97 18.21
CA GLU A 85 -6.75 8.18 17.41
C GLU A 85 -5.80 9.19 18.10
N GLU A 86 -5.90 9.35 19.42
CA GLU A 86 -4.99 10.19 20.20
C GLU A 86 -3.54 9.71 20.04
N ILE A 87 -3.31 8.41 20.21
CA ILE A 87 -1.97 7.83 20.12
C ILE A 87 -1.42 7.88 18.69
N GLU A 88 -2.24 7.56 17.69
CA GLU A 88 -1.86 7.65 16.28
C GLU A 88 -1.42 9.08 15.91
N ARG A 89 -2.15 10.11 16.36
CA ARG A 89 -1.74 11.51 16.16
C ARG A 89 -0.40 11.84 16.83
N ILE A 90 -0.19 11.36 18.05
CA ILE A 90 1.10 11.56 18.74
C ILE A 90 2.21 10.89 17.93
N ILE A 91 2.03 9.63 17.52
CA ILE A 91 3.01 8.88 16.73
C ILE A 91 3.31 9.59 15.40
N ASP A 92 2.30 10.05 14.69
CA ASP A 92 2.44 10.72 13.41
C ASP A 92 3.10 12.10 13.54
N SER A 93 2.95 12.75 14.70
CA SER A 93 3.62 14.02 15.01
C SER A 93 5.11 13.86 15.37
N VAL A 94 5.56 12.65 15.73
CA VAL A 94 6.98 12.39 16.03
C VAL A 94 7.73 12.27 14.70
N PRO A 95 8.74 13.14 14.43
CA PRO A 95 9.53 13.08 13.21
C PRO A 95 10.16 11.69 13.06
N ARG A 96 9.76 10.94 12.03
CA ARG A 96 10.16 9.55 11.78
C ARG A 96 11.64 9.35 11.37
N ASP A 97 12.46 10.39 11.46
CA ASP A 97 13.78 10.41 10.86
C ASP A 97 14.84 10.98 11.82
N HIS A 98 14.98 10.36 13.00
CA HIS A 98 16.10 10.68 13.89
C HIS A 98 17.40 10.12 13.28
N PRO A 99 18.39 10.97 12.95
CA PRO A 99 19.57 10.57 12.18
C PRO A 99 20.34 9.40 12.83
N GLU A 100 20.41 9.36 14.15
CA GLU A 100 21.10 8.30 14.91
C GLU A 100 20.44 6.91 14.78
N VAL A 101 19.10 6.84 14.75
CA VAL A 101 18.37 5.55 14.64
C VAL A 101 18.57 4.97 13.25
N ARG A 102 18.58 5.84 12.23
CA ARG A 102 18.88 5.49 10.84
C ARG A 102 20.34 5.07 10.67
N GLU A 103 21.27 5.75 11.32
CA GLU A 103 22.69 5.36 11.33
C GLU A 103 22.93 4.03 12.02
N ARG A 104 22.29 3.78 13.16
CA ARG A 104 22.36 2.48 13.83
C ARG A 104 21.78 1.36 12.97
N GLY A 105 20.66 1.63 12.28
CA GLY A 105 20.08 0.69 11.31
C GLY A 105 21.03 0.39 10.16
N ARG A 106 21.63 1.41 9.55
CA ARG A 106 22.63 1.25 8.48
C ARG A 106 23.86 0.48 8.96
N TRP A 107 24.35 0.75 10.16
CA TRP A 107 25.47 0.05 10.77
C TRP A 107 25.17 -1.44 11.00
N LEU A 108 23.98 -1.77 11.53
CA LEU A 108 23.58 -3.15 11.80
C LEU A 108 23.42 -3.95 10.50
N VAL A 109 22.83 -3.35 9.46
CA VAL A 109 22.72 -3.97 8.13
C VAL A 109 24.11 -4.15 7.52
N GLY A 110 25.01 -3.18 7.65
CA GLY A 110 26.39 -3.30 7.21
C GLY A 110 27.11 -4.48 7.89
N LYS A 111 26.97 -4.60 9.22
CA LYS A 111 27.55 -5.73 9.97
C LYS A 111 26.95 -7.08 9.57
N MET A 112 25.65 -7.14 9.30
CA MET A 112 25.02 -8.36 8.80
C MET A 112 25.55 -8.75 7.41
N LEU A 113 25.73 -7.80 6.50
CA LEU A 113 26.29 -8.06 5.17
C LEU A 113 27.76 -8.48 5.22
N GLU A 114 28.55 -7.97 6.16
CA GLU A 114 29.92 -8.41 6.39
C GLU A 114 29.99 -9.88 6.84
N HIS A 115 29.03 -10.32 7.66
CA HIS A 115 29.03 -11.68 8.22
C HIS A 115 28.31 -12.70 7.32
N TYR A 116 27.43 -12.23 6.44
CA TYR A 116 26.61 -13.05 5.55
C TYR A 116 26.57 -12.45 4.14
N PRO A 117 27.69 -12.50 3.39
CA PRO A 117 27.77 -11.93 2.05
C PRO A 117 26.75 -12.52 1.07
N GLU A 118 26.38 -13.79 1.25
CA GLU A 118 25.36 -14.50 0.47
C GLU A 118 23.97 -13.85 0.56
N VAL A 119 23.66 -13.20 1.69
CA VAL A 119 22.40 -12.46 1.86
C VAL A 119 22.42 -11.20 1.01
N GLY A 120 23.58 -10.55 0.91
CA GLY A 120 23.80 -9.38 0.05
C GLY A 120 23.67 -9.71 -1.43
N GLU A 121 24.32 -10.79 -1.88
CA GLU A 121 24.24 -11.26 -3.26
C GLU A 121 22.80 -11.60 -3.67
N ARG A 122 22.08 -12.35 -2.83
CA ARG A 122 20.68 -12.69 -3.07
C ARG A 122 19.77 -11.45 -3.12
N LEU A 123 20.03 -10.45 -2.29
CA LEU A 123 19.30 -9.17 -2.30
C LEU A 123 19.53 -8.38 -3.59
N ILE A 124 20.78 -8.36 -4.08
CA ILE A 124 21.15 -7.72 -5.35
C ILE A 124 20.48 -8.45 -6.52
N GLU A 125 20.55 -9.77 -6.54
CA GLU A 125 19.98 -10.60 -7.60
C GLU A 125 18.46 -10.42 -7.70
N GLN A 126 17.74 -10.50 -6.57
CA GLN A 126 16.30 -10.24 -6.51
C GLN A 126 15.94 -8.79 -6.87
N GLY A 127 16.81 -7.83 -6.55
CA GLY A 127 16.64 -6.43 -6.91
C GLY A 127 16.78 -6.18 -8.41
N ILE A 128 17.80 -6.78 -9.03
CA ILE A 128 18.03 -6.73 -10.48
C ILE A 128 16.89 -7.40 -11.22
N GLU A 129 16.47 -8.60 -10.80
CA GLU A 129 15.40 -9.36 -11.43
C GLU A 129 14.08 -8.56 -11.46
N LYS A 130 13.63 -8.06 -10.29
CA LYS A 130 12.43 -7.21 -10.20
C LYS A 130 12.56 -5.89 -10.95
N GLY A 131 13.77 -5.33 -11.03
CA GLY A 131 14.05 -4.09 -11.75
C GLY A 131 13.95 -4.29 -13.26
N ILE A 132 14.54 -5.37 -13.77
CA ILE A 132 14.47 -5.77 -15.19
C ILE A 132 13.04 -6.11 -15.58
N GLU A 133 12.34 -6.92 -14.78
CA GLU A 133 10.96 -7.32 -15.06
C GLU A 133 10.04 -6.10 -15.18
N LYS A 134 10.05 -5.19 -14.18
CA LYS A 134 9.26 -3.95 -14.23
C LYS A 134 9.69 -3.00 -15.35
N GLY A 135 10.97 -2.97 -15.69
CA GLY A 135 11.52 -2.14 -16.76
C GLY A 135 11.09 -2.61 -18.14
N ILE A 136 11.17 -3.93 -18.37
CA ILE A 136 10.73 -4.58 -19.61
C ILE A 136 9.22 -4.46 -19.76
N GLU A 137 8.45 -4.75 -18.72
CA GLU A 137 6.99 -4.66 -18.75
C GLU A 137 6.51 -3.25 -19.13
N LYS A 138 7.00 -2.23 -18.42
CA LYS A 138 6.67 -0.82 -18.73
C LYS A 138 7.19 -0.37 -20.09
N GLY A 139 8.34 -0.89 -20.53
CA GLY A 139 8.94 -0.56 -21.82
C GLY A 139 8.14 -1.14 -22.99
N ILE A 140 7.75 -2.41 -22.87
CA ILE A 140 6.94 -3.13 -23.85
C ILE A 140 5.54 -2.53 -23.91
N GLU A 141 4.89 -2.30 -22.77
CA GLU A 141 3.54 -1.73 -22.71
C GLU A 141 3.49 -0.35 -23.41
N LYS A 142 4.38 0.58 -23.03
CA LYS A 142 4.47 1.89 -23.67
C LYS A 142 4.88 1.83 -25.14
N GLY A 143 5.71 0.85 -25.51
CA GLY A 143 6.18 0.66 -26.88
C GLY A 143 5.06 0.16 -27.79
N ILE A 144 4.30 -0.84 -27.33
CA ILE A 144 3.15 -1.42 -28.04
C ILE A 144 2.04 -0.39 -28.17
N GLU A 145 1.69 0.30 -27.08
CA GLU A 145 0.62 1.31 -27.08
C GLU A 145 0.91 2.43 -28.10
N LYS A 146 2.10 3.05 -28.02
CA LYS A 146 2.51 4.09 -28.99
C LYS A 146 2.64 3.56 -30.42
N GLY A 147 3.04 2.31 -30.58
CA GLY A 147 3.19 1.66 -31.88
C GLY A 147 1.85 1.43 -32.56
N ILE A 148 0.87 0.90 -31.81
CA ILE A 148 -0.49 0.63 -32.28
C ILE A 148 -1.19 1.95 -32.60
N GLU A 149 -1.13 2.94 -31.72
CA GLU A 149 -1.79 4.23 -31.91
C GLU A 149 -1.30 4.93 -33.18
N LYS A 150 0.03 5.07 -33.36
CA LYS A 150 0.62 5.64 -34.58
C LYS A 150 0.35 4.80 -35.83
N GLY A 151 0.26 3.49 -35.67
CA GLY A 151 -0.05 2.55 -36.76
C GLY A 151 -1.47 2.72 -37.29
N ILE A 152 -2.44 2.78 -36.37
CA ILE A 152 -3.86 2.97 -36.68
C ILE A 152 -4.08 4.34 -37.31
N GLU A 153 -3.53 5.40 -36.73
CA GLU A 153 -3.68 6.77 -37.23
C GLU A 153 -3.16 6.91 -38.68
N LYS A 154 -1.92 6.44 -38.94
CA LYS A 154 -1.35 6.42 -40.31
C LYS A 154 -2.14 5.52 -41.26
N GLY A 155 -2.70 4.42 -40.76
CA GLY A 155 -3.53 3.50 -41.53
C GLY A 155 -4.82 4.16 -42.01
N ILE A 156 -5.55 4.82 -41.10
CA ILE A 156 -6.80 5.53 -41.37
C ILE A 156 -6.55 6.69 -42.34
N GLU A 157 -5.50 7.49 -42.11
CA GLU A 157 -5.16 8.63 -42.98
C GLU A 157 -4.80 8.19 -44.40
N LYS A 158 -4.01 7.12 -44.55
CA LYS A 158 -3.69 6.57 -45.88
C LYS A 158 -4.92 5.95 -46.54
N GLY A 159 -5.78 5.29 -45.77
CA GLY A 159 -7.04 4.71 -46.24
C GLY A 159 -7.99 5.76 -46.79
N SER A 160 -8.22 6.84 -46.02
CA SER A 160 -9.11 7.94 -46.41
C SER A 160 -8.61 8.68 -47.65
N ARG A 161 -7.31 8.97 -47.74
CA ARG A 161 -6.69 9.57 -48.94
C ARG A 161 -6.85 8.69 -50.19
N LYS A 162 -6.65 7.38 -50.05
CA LYS A 162 -6.83 6.43 -51.17
C LYS A 162 -8.29 6.31 -51.59
N ALA A 163 -9.22 6.27 -50.63
CA ALA A 163 -10.66 6.22 -50.89
C ALA A 163 -11.14 7.49 -51.62
N SER A 164 -10.74 8.67 -51.13
CA SER A 164 -11.06 9.96 -51.75
C SER A 164 -10.53 10.04 -53.19
N ARG A 165 -9.26 9.67 -53.43
CA ARG A 165 -8.69 9.61 -54.79
C ARG A 165 -9.45 8.65 -55.72
N LYS A 166 -9.86 7.48 -55.22
CA LYS A 166 -10.64 6.51 -56.01
C LYS A 166 -12.04 7.04 -56.32
N ALA A 167 -12.69 7.73 -55.38
CA ALA A 167 -13.99 8.34 -55.57
C ALA A 167 -13.93 9.46 -56.61
N SER A 168 -12.95 10.37 -56.53
CA SER A 168 -12.73 11.42 -57.52
C SER A 168 -12.48 10.85 -58.92
N ARG A 169 -11.62 9.82 -59.06
CA ARG A 169 -11.41 9.15 -60.35
C ARG A 169 -12.67 8.53 -60.93
N LYS A 170 -13.47 7.84 -60.10
CA LYS A 170 -14.76 7.28 -60.53
C LYS A 170 -15.75 8.37 -60.95
N ALA A 171 -15.83 9.47 -60.21
CA ALA A 171 -16.68 10.61 -60.54
C ALA A 171 -16.28 11.25 -61.89
N SER A 172 -14.99 11.52 -62.12
CA SER A 172 -14.49 12.05 -63.38
C SER A 172 -14.76 11.10 -64.56
N SER A 173 -14.56 9.78 -64.39
CA SER A 173 -14.88 8.81 -65.45
C SER A 173 -16.38 8.74 -65.78
N ARG A 174 -17.25 8.90 -64.78
CA ARG A 174 -18.71 8.96 -64.98
C ARG A 174 -19.14 10.25 -65.66
N ALA A 175 -18.51 11.37 -65.31
CA ALA A 175 -18.77 12.66 -65.95
C ALA A 175 -18.36 12.65 -67.43
N SER A 176 -17.17 12.14 -67.78
CA SER A 176 -16.73 12.00 -69.17
C SER A 176 -17.64 11.07 -69.98
N ARG A 177 -18.09 9.94 -69.42
CA ARG A 177 -19.06 9.05 -70.11
C ARG A 177 -20.42 9.73 -70.34
N LYS A 178 -20.93 10.50 -69.37
CA LYS A 178 -22.18 11.26 -69.54
C LYS A 178 -22.04 12.37 -70.60
N ALA A 179 -20.91 13.07 -70.63
CA ALA A 179 -20.62 14.10 -71.63
C ALA A 179 -20.52 13.50 -73.04
N SER A 180 -19.81 12.37 -73.20
CA SER A 180 -19.69 11.65 -74.47
C SER A 180 -21.04 11.11 -74.98
N CYS A 181 -21.89 10.60 -74.10
CA CYS A 181 -23.24 10.15 -74.47
C CYS A 181 -24.13 11.33 -74.92
N ARG A 182 -24.05 12.48 -74.23
CA ARG A 182 -24.76 13.71 -74.62
C ARG A 182 -24.30 14.30 -75.96
N SER A 183 -23.00 14.23 -76.27
CA SER A 183 -22.51 14.68 -77.57
C SER A 183 -23.00 13.77 -78.71
N PHE A 184 -23.12 12.46 -78.46
CA PHE A 184 -23.65 11.51 -79.45
C PHE A 184 -25.14 11.71 -79.71
N THR A 185 -25.94 11.99 -78.66
CA THR A 185 -27.38 12.30 -78.82
C THR A 185 -27.62 13.61 -79.54
N ASN A 186 -26.79 14.64 -79.32
CA ASN A 186 -26.91 15.92 -80.03
C ASN A 186 -26.48 15.83 -81.51
N MET A 187 -25.50 14.99 -81.84
CA MET A 187 -25.12 14.76 -83.24
C MET A 187 -26.22 14.04 -84.04
N ASN A 188 -26.90 13.05 -83.44
CA ASN A 188 -28.04 12.38 -84.09
C ASN A 188 -29.29 13.28 -84.20
N ALA A 189 -29.47 14.24 -83.28
CA ALA A 189 -30.55 15.21 -83.37
C ALA A 189 -30.31 16.26 -84.48
N ALA A 190 -29.05 16.62 -84.75
CA ALA A 190 -28.70 17.57 -85.81
C ALA A 190 -28.77 16.96 -87.23
N SER A 191 -28.65 15.63 -87.37
CA SER A 191 -28.81 14.93 -88.65
C SER A 191 -30.26 14.55 -89.01
N ALA A 192 -31.23 14.91 -88.16
CA ALA A 192 -32.66 14.58 -88.33
C ALA A 192 -33.54 15.83 -88.53
N ALA A 193 -32.94 16.97 -88.84
CA ALA A 193 -33.67 18.17 -89.27
C ALA A 193 -33.69 18.20 -90.82
N PRO A 194 -34.88 18.28 -91.46
CA PRO A 194 -35.02 18.32 -92.91
C PRO A 194 -34.48 19.61 -93.54
#